data_AF-A0A957IPK0-F1
#
_entry.id   AF-A0A957IPK0-F1
#
_cell.length_a   1.000
_cell.length_b   1.000
_cell.length_c   1.000
_cell.angle_alpha   90.00
_cell.angle_beta   90.00
_cell.angle_gamma   90.00
#
_symmetry.space_group_name_H-M   'P 1'
#
loop_
_entity.id
_entity.type
_entity.pdbx_description
1 polymer ?
#
loop_
_entity_poly.entity_id
_entity_poly.type
_entity_poly.pdbx_seq_one_letter_code
_entity_poly.pdbx_strand_id
1 'polypeptide(L)'
;MLHLPVHKPRCLFHCLLIIWLFLVSCTSTTEPVETEPTAFFSTSTPPMPVSTIAVIPTATSITSPVPLTPSRVVTPTITPTVFPTATTIAIVAAATAIPVATLSVEQQGVLLSELMASNSGCELPCWWGVTPGEANVQEAEDKFVLQGVKWREGEVIMGYPRPDSSFYYPDVSVMFFAQDGIVQLVSVDGTRDHYDLAYRFTEDWAQYSLAAMLNHYGVPSQVLLSAPVFVEADVPNEYDLFLYFPSSSIEIKYLIAAEALENGKSRLCSDFEDVQNIYMNLYAVGKLTDEEATEVNSLEGFVTWEFATGMDTEEFYNLFKDTSSPVCVEVD
;
A
#
# COMPACT_ATOMS: atom_id res chain seq x y z
N MET A 1 -34.21 -17.55 -42.99
CA MET A 1 -32.76 -17.42 -43.22
C MET A 1 -32.14 -16.99 -41.90
N LEU A 2 -31.63 -17.95 -41.13
CA LEU A 2 -30.90 -17.73 -39.88
C LEU A 2 -29.40 -17.83 -40.21
N HIS A 3 -28.67 -16.75 -39.96
CA HIS A 3 -27.20 -16.75 -40.00
C HIS A 3 -26.66 -16.99 -38.59
N LEU A 4 -25.99 -18.13 -38.39
CA LEU A 4 -25.11 -18.38 -37.25
C LEU A 4 -23.66 -18.03 -37.66
N PRO A 5 -22.88 -17.34 -36.82
CA PRO A 5 -21.47 -17.13 -37.08
C PRO A 5 -20.62 -18.33 -36.66
N VAL A 6 -19.66 -18.65 -37.52
CA VAL A 6 -18.69 -19.74 -37.43
C VAL A 6 -17.57 -19.35 -36.46
N HIS A 7 -17.43 -20.09 -35.36
CA HIS A 7 -16.31 -19.97 -34.44
C HIS A 7 -15.05 -20.65 -35.03
N LYS A 8 -13.95 -19.91 -35.18
CA LYS A 8 -12.62 -20.42 -35.58
C LYS A 8 -11.86 -20.98 -34.36
N PRO A 9 -11.19 -22.16 -34.45
CA PRO A 9 -10.33 -22.66 -33.39
C PRO A 9 -8.89 -22.14 -33.61
N ARG A 10 -8.51 -21.07 -32.90
CA ARG A 10 -7.11 -20.58 -32.88
C ARG A 10 -6.35 -20.97 -31.61
N CYS A 11 -7.03 -21.50 -30.60
CA CYS A 11 -6.41 -21.80 -29.29
C CYS A 11 -5.59 -23.10 -29.28
N LEU A 12 -5.94 -24.09 -30.10
CA LEU A 12 -5.29 -25.42 -30.04
C LEU A 12 -3.84 -25.42 -30.57
N PHE A 13 -3.49 -24.47 -31.45
CA PHE A 13 -2.16 -24.43 -32.06
C PHE A 13 -1.10 -23.76 -31.18
N HIS A 14 -1.50 -22.85 -30.28
CA HIS A 14 -0.56 -22.22 -29.34
C HIS A 14 -0.23 -23.15 -28.15
N CYS A 15 -1.17 -23.98 -27.69
CA CYS A 15 -0.89 -24.93 -26.61
C CYS A 15 0.13 -26.02 -27.00
N LEU A 16 0.17 -26.45 -28.27
CA LEU A 16 1.13 -27.47 -28.73
C LEU A 16 2.55 -26.93 -28.90
N LEU A 17 2.74 -25.63 -29.15
CA LEU A 17 4.06 -25.03 -29.32
C LEU A 17 4.79 -24.87 -27.97
N ILE A 18 4.05 -24.58 -26.88
CA ILE A 18 4.62 -24.42 -25.54
C ILE A 18 5.12 -25.77 -25.00
N ILE A 19 4.41 -26.87 -25.27
CA ILE A 19 4.82 -28.22 -24.82
C ILE A 19 6.12 -28.68 -25.49
N TRP A 20 6.42 -28.20 -26.70
CA TRP A 20 7.67 -28.54 -27.39
C TRP A 20 8.89 -27.79 -26.85
N LEU A 21 8.72 -26.60 -26.26
CA LEU A 21 9.82 -25.80 -25.72
C LEU A 21 10.35 -26.32 -24.37
N PHE A 22 9.57 -27.10 -23.62
CA PHE A 22 10.01 -27.68 -22.34
C PHE A 22 10.80 -28.99 -22.46
N LEU A 23 10.97 -29.56 -23.67
CA LEU A 23 11.63 -30.86 -23.84
C LEU A 23 13.11 -30.80 -24.28
N VAL A 24 13.74 -29.61 -24.35
CA VAL A 24 15.09 -29.48 -24.94
C VAL A 24 16.21 -29.02 -23.97
N SER A 25 15.93 -28.60 -22.75
CA SER A 25 17.00 -28.10 -21.84
C SER A 25 17.35 -29.07 -20.71
N CYS A 26 18.11 -30.11 -21.04
CA CYS A 26 18.92 -30.89 -20.10
C CYS A 26 20.20 -31.35 -20.79
N THR A 27 21.21 -30.48 -20.84
CA THR A 27 22.60 -30.90 -21.05
C THR A 27 23.45 -30.30 -19.93
N SER A 28 23.72 -31.14 -18.95
CA SER A 28 24.64 -30.91 -17.84
C SER A 28 26.08 -30.86 -18.34
N THR A 29 26.68 -29.68 -18.29
CA THR A 29 28.13 -29.52 -18.47
C THR A 29 28.78 -29.46 -17.09
N THR A 30 29.37 -30.58 -16.70
CA THR A 30 30.36 -30.70 -15.63
C THR A 30 31.65 -29.99 -16.02
N GLU A 31 32.11 -29.05 -15.18
CA GLU A 31 33.49 -28.57 -15.19
C GLU A 31 34.13 -28.64 -13.80
N PRO A 32 35.48 -28.72 -13.74
CA PRO A 32 36.20 -29.38 -12.65
C PRO A 32 36.61 -28.46 -11.52
N VAL A 33 36.75 -29.10 -10.36
CA VAL A 33 37.38 -28.63 -9.13
C VAL A 33 38.82 -28.20 -9.39
N GLU A 34 39.16 -26.95 -9.04
CA GLU A 34 40.56 -26.52 -8.89
C GLU A 34 40.75 -25.53 -7.72
N THR A 35 41.34 -26.08 -6.65
CA THR A 35 42.47 -25.59 -5.85
C THR A 35 42.39 -24.24 -5.10
N GLU A 36 42.19 -24.40 -3.79
CA GLU A 36 42.57 -23.53 -2.67
C GLU A 36 44.01 -22.99 -2.75
N PRO A 37 44.23 -21.74 -2.32
CA PRO A 37 45.36 -21.50 -1.44
C PRO A 37 44.96 -20.74 -0.16
N THR A 38 45.16 -21.45 0.94
CA THR A 38 45.42 -21.01 2.30
C THR A 38 46.18 -19.67 2.37
N ALA A 39 45.58 -18.65 2.98
CA ALA A 39 46.28 -17.47 3.48
C ALA A 39 45.83 -17.17 4.91
N PHE A 40 46.77 -17.40 5.84
CA PHE A 40 46.70 -16.99 7.24
C PHE A 40 46.71 -15.46 7.32
N PHE A 41 45.66 -14.87 7.90
CA PHE A 41 45.74 -13.54 8.48
C PHE A 41 45.33 -13.60 9.95
N SER A 42 46.35 -13.48 10.80
CA SER A 42 46.22 -13.11 12.20
C SER A 42 45.93 -11.62 12.28
N THR A 43 44.70 -11.25 12.66
CA THR A 43 44.37 -9.86 12.97
C THR A 43 43.94 -9.77 14.43
N SER A 44 44.76 -9.06 15.20
CA SER A 44 44.64 -8.82 16.62
C SER A 44 43.35 -8.08 16.97
N THR A 45 42.54 -8.68 17.82
CA THR A 45 41.35 -8.10 18.42
C THR A 45 41.74 -6.99 19.41
N PRO A 46 41.23 -5.75 19.29
CA PRO A 46 41.34 -4.75 20.34
C PRO A 46 40.42 -5.11 21.53
N PRO A 47 40.83 -4.81 22.78
CA PRO A 47 39.98 -5.06 23.95
C PRO A 47 38.77 -4.12 23.94
N MET A 48 37.57 -4.71 24.04
CA MET A 48 36.32 -3.97 24.24
C MET A 48 36.37 -3.16 25.56
N PRO A 49 35.84 -1.92 25.57
CA PRO A 49 35.61 -1.19 26.81
C PRO A 49 34.50 -1.86 27.62
N VAL A 50 34.81 -2.18 28.87
CA VAL A 50 33.86 -2.66 29.88
C VAL A 50 32.90 -1.51 30.21
N SER A 51 31.65 -1.62 29.75
CA SER A 51 30.57 -0.72 30.16
C SER A 51 30.12 -1.06 31.58
N THR A 52 30.37 -0.12 32.48
CA THR A 52 29.89 -0.09 33.86
C THR A 52 28.37 -0.07 33.88
N ILE A 53 27.75 -1.13 34.41
CA ILE A 53 26.30 -1.24 34.60
C ILE A 53 25.89 -0.22 35.69
N ALA A 54 25.21 0.84 35.28
CA ALA A 54 24.51 1.74 36.20
C ALA A 54 23.21 1.07 36.66
N VAL A 55 23.13 0.76 37.95
CA VAL A 55 21.94 0.22 38.63
C VAL A 55 20.85 1.28 38.59
N ILE A 56 19.82 1.07 37.79
CA ILE A 56 18.62 1.92 37.75
C ILE A 56 17.71 1.52 38.92
N PRO A 57 17.22 2.47 39.74
CA PRO A 57 16.34 2.18 40.87
C PRO A 57 14.97 1.68 40.40
N THR A 58 14.61 0.50 40.88
CA THR A 58 13.28 -0.11 40.78
C THR A 58 12.20 0.83 41.30
N ALA A 59 11.35 1.35 40.41
CA ALA A 59 10.20 2.15 40.78
C ALA A 59 9.10 1.23 41.36
N THR A 60 8.80 1.48 42.64
CA THR A 60 7.75 0.85 43.44
C THR A 60 6.38 1.03 42.79
N SER A 61 5.70 -0.07 42.48
CA SER A 61 4.32 -0.10 42.03
C SER A 61 3.40 0.39 43.15
N ILE A 62 2.80 1.57 42.98
CA ILE A 62 1.78 2.09 43.89
C ILE A 62 0.43 1.52 43.44
N THR A 63 -0.05 0.53 44.17
CA THR A 63 -1.38 -0.07 44.02
C THR A 63 -2.45 0.99 44.29
N SER A 64 -3.05 1.52 43.23
CA SER A 64 -4.17 2.46 43.35
C SER A 64 -5.46 1.68 43.70
N PRO A 65 -6.19 2.06 44.76
CA PRO A 65 -7.39 1.35 45.19
C PRO A 65 -8.53 1.55 44.18
N VAL A 66 -9.06 0.42 43.69
CA VAL A 66 -10.24 0.34 42.82
C VAL A 66 -11.44 1.01 43.51
N PRO A 67 -12.07 2.04 42.91
CA PRO A 67 -13.29 2.63 43.46
C PRO A 67 -14.45 1.64 43.33
N LEU A 68 -14.98 1.19 44.47
CA LEU A 68 -16.20 0.39 44.53
C LEU A 68 -17.36 1.22 43.96
N THR A 69 -17.81 0.84 42.76
CA THR A 69 -18.97 1.46 42.10
C THR A 69 -20.25 0.98 42.78
N PRO A 70 -21.16 1.86 43.20
CA PRO A 70 -22.41 1.47 43.87
C PRO A 70 -23.31 0.67 42.92
N SER A 71 -23.68 -0.53 43.35
CA SER A 71 -24.63 -1.41 42.68
C SER A 71 -26.01 -0.75 42.63
N ARG A 72 -26.45 -0.39 41.42
CA ARG A 72 -27.75 0.24 41.17
C ARG A 72 -28.85 -0.81 41.30
N VAL A 73 -29.62 -0.72 42.39
CA VAL A 73 -30.82 -1.53 42.61
C VAL A 73 -31.83 -1.20 41.52
N VAL A 74 -32.16 -2.19 40.69
CA VAL A 74 -33.15 -2.08 39.62
C VAL A 74 -34.54 -2.21 40.24
N THR A 75 -35.25 -1.09 40.34
CA THR A 75 -36.67 -1.08 40.71
C THR A 75 -37.50 -1.61 39.53
N PRO A 76 -38.37 -2.61 39.72
CA PRO A 76 -39.27 -3.08 38.68
C PRO A 76 -40.30 -1.99 38.37
N THR A 77 -40.10 -1.28 37.26
CA THR A 77 -41.08 -0.33 36.73
C THR A 77 -42.16 -1.13 36.01
N ILE A 78 -43.39 -1.03 36.53
CA ILE A 78 -44.57 -1.66 35.97
C ILE A 78 -44.90 -0.94 34.66
N THR A 79 -44.54 -1.56 33.53
CA THR A 79 -44.82 -1.01 32.19
C THR A 79 -46.34 -1.08 31.94
N PRO A 80 -47.01 0.05 31.68
CA PRO A 80 -48.42 0.03 31.31
C PRO A 80 -48.57 -0.63 29.94
N THR A 81 -49.34 -1.72 29.91
CA THR A 81 -49.72 -2.43 28.69
C THR A 81 -50.58 -1.50 27.82
N VAL A 82 -49.96 -0.88 26.82
CA VAL A 82 -50.64 0.00 25.87
C VAL A 82 -51.43 -0.87 24.89
N PHE A 83 -52.73 -0.63 24.84
CA PHE A 83 -53.66 -1.28 23.92
C PHE A 83 -53.32 -0.87 22.48
N PRO A 84 -53.33 -1.79 21.49
CA PRO A 84 -53.02 -1.46 20.10
C PRO A 84 -54.11 -0.55 19.53
N THR A 85 -53.86 0.76 19.52
CA THR A 85 -54.66 1.72 18.76
C THR A 85 -54.41 1.45 17.28
N ALA A 86 -55.48 1.20 16.51
CA ALA A 86 -55.41 1.04 15.06
C ALA A 86 -54.83 2.31 14.43
N THR A 87 -53.53 2.32 14.17
CA THR A 87 -52.84 3.41 13.48
C THR A 87 -53.14 3.29 12.00
N THR A 88 -53.96 4.20 11.50
CA THR A 88 -54.18 4.39 10.06
C THR A 88 -52.83 4.73 9.43
N ILE A 89 -52.25 3.78 8.68
CA ILE A 89 -50.99 3.98 7.97
C ILE A 89 -51.27 4.98 6.84
N ALA A 90 -50.96 6.25 7.09
CA ALA A 90 -50.92 7.26 6.04
C ALA A 90 -49.78 6.87 5.10
N ILE A 91 -50.11 6.53 3.86
CA ILE A 91 -49.14 6.25 2.81
C ILE A 91 -48.44 7.58 2.50
N VAL A 92 -47.33 7.84 3.19
CA VAL A 92 -46.46 8.98 2.91
C VAL A 92 -45.79 8.68 1.58
N ALA A 93 -46.10 9.49 0.56
CA ALA A 93 -45.45 9.38 -0.73
C ALA A 93 -43.92 9.44 -0.52
N ALA A 94 -43.22 8.38 -0.90
CA ALA A 94 -41.77 8.31 -0.81
C ALA A 94 -41.19 9.47 -1.61
N ALA A 95 -40.39 10.32 -0.94
CA ALA A 95 -39.72 11.43 -1.60
C ALA A 95 -38.81 10.87 -2.71
N THR A 96 -39.04 11.33 -3.94
CA THR A 96 -38.16 11.00 -5.06
C THR A 96 -36.77 11.57 -4.77
N ALA A 97 -35.75 10.70 -4.70
CA ALA A 97 -34.38 11.13 -4.50
C ALA A 97 -33.97 12.12 -5.61
N ILE A 98 -33.50 13.30 -5.22
CA ILE A 98 -32.97 14.29 -6.17
C ILE A 98 -31.61 13.76 -6.65
N PRO A 99 -31.35 13.69 -7.96
CA PRO A 99 -30.06 13.24 -8.47
C PRO A 99 -28.96 14.19 -7.99
N VAL A 100 -27.91 13.66 -7.36
CA VAL A 100 -26.73 14.43 -7.00
C VAL A 100 -25.98 14.79 -8.28
N ALA A 101 -25.63 16.07 -8.45
CA ALA A 101 -24.87 16.52 -9.60
C ALA A 101 -23.47 15.89 -9.57
N THR A 102 -23.07 15.25 -10.67
CA THR A 102 -21.70 14.78 -10.85
C THR A 102 -20.76 15.97 -10.95
N LEU A 103 -19.60 15.91 -10.26
CA LEU A 103 -18.57 16.94 -10.34
C LEU A 103 -18.06 17.13 -11.78
N SER A 104 -17.71 18.37 -12.12
CA SER A 104 -16.84 18.62 -13.28
C SER A 104 -15.43 18.13 -12.99
N VAL A 105 -14.61 17.98 -14.04
CA VAL A 105 -13.22 17.51 -13.89
C VAL A 105 -12.39 18.50 -13.09
N GLU A 106 -12.62 19.80 -13.25
CA GLU A 106 -11.96 20.86 -12.49
C GLU A 106 -12.33 20.78 -11.00
N GLN A 107 -13.61 20.56 -10.69
CA GLN A 107 -14.07 20.41 -9.32
C GLN A 107 -13.51 19.14 -8.67
N GLN A 108 -13.36 18.07 -9.45
CA GLN A 108 -12.76 16.82 -8.99
C GLN A 108 -11.28 16.99 -8.64
N GLY A 109 -10.51 17.75 -9.45
CA GLY A 109 -9.12 18.06 -9.14
C GLY A 109 -8.95 18.89 -7.86
N VAL A 110 -9.85 19.87 -7.63
CA VAL A 110 -9.85 20.65 -6.36
C VAL A 110 -10.14 19.73 -5.17
N LEU A 111 -11.18 18.89 -5.28
CA LEU A 111 -11.52 17.93 -4.23
C LEU A 111 -10.39 16.94 -3.96
N LEU A 112 -9.75 16.42 -5.01
CA LEU A 112 -8.62 15.51 -4.88
C LEU A 112 -7.48 16.16 -4.08
N SER A 113 -7.07 17.38 -4.44
CA SER A 113 -6.01 18.09 -3.72
C SER A 113 -6.37 18.32 -2.25
N GLU A 114 -7.62 18.67 -1.94
CA GLU A 114 -8.09 18.81 -0.55
C GLU A 114 -8.05 17.49 0.23
N LEU A 115 -8.46 16.39 -0.41
CA LEU A 115 -8.46 15.06 0.17
C LEU A 115 -7.04 14.53 0.38
N MET A 116 -6.12 14.77 -0.56
CA MET A 116 -4.72 14.42 -0.43
C MET A 116 -4.06 15.23 0.68
N ALA A 117 -4.23 16.55 0.71
CA ALA A 117 -3.59 17.39 1.72
C ALA A 117 -4.07 17.16 3.17
N SER A 118 -5.33 16.73 3.35
CA SER A 118 -5.92 16.59 4.69
C SER A 118 -6.13 15.15 5.14
N ASN A 119 -6.16 14.20 4.21
CA ASN A 119 -6.69 12.85 4.42
C ASN A 119 -8.05 12.83 5.15
N SER A 120 -8.88 13.87 4.98
CA SER A 120 -10.10 14.12 5.77
C SER A 120 -9.90 14.16 7.30
N GLY A 121 -8.69 14.50 7.76
CA GLY A 121 -8.36 14.65 9.18
C GLY A 121 -8.10 13.34 9.92
N CYS A 122 -7.79 12.24 9.22
CA CYS A 122 -7.38 10.98 9.84
C CYS A 122 -5.97 10.56 9.41
N GLU A 123 -5.32 9.70 10.20
CA GLU A 123 -4.04 9.06 9.85
C GLU A 123 -4.27 7.66 9.29
N LEU A 124 -3.28 7.08 8.59
CA LEU A 124 -3.40 5.71 8.09
C LEU A 124 -3.58 4.74 9.28
N PRO A 125 -4.35 3.64 9.11
CA PRO A 125 -4.86 3.08 7.85
C PRO A 125 -6.17 3.71 7.34
N CYS A 126 -6.66 4.80 7.96
CA CYS A 126 -7.80 5.52 7.44
C CYS A 126 -7.44 6.27 6.15
N TRP A 127 -8.25 6.12 5.10
CA TRP A 127 -8.09 6.83 3.83
C TRP A 127 -9.32 7.69 3.55
N TRP A 128 -9.10 8.99 3.45
CA TRP A 128 -10.15 10.00 3.23
C TRP A 128 -11.34 9.80 4.18
N GLY A 129 -11.07 9.49 5.45
CA GLY A 129 -12.08 9.28 6.48
C GLY A 129 -12.85 7.95 6.40
N VAL A 130 -12.34 6.97 5.65
CA VAL A 130 -12.83 5.57 5.67
C VAL A 130 -11.79 4.71 6.38
N THR A 131 -12.15 4.17 7.55
CA THR A 131 -11.27 3.33 8.37
C THR A 131 -11.58 1.84 8.15
N PRO A 132 -10.63 1.05 7.63
CA PRO A 132 -10.77 -0.41 7.54
C PRO A 132 -11.07 -1.05 8.90
N GLY A 133 -12.00 -1.99 8.93
CA GLY A 133 -12.48 -2.70 10.12
C GLY A 133 -13.60 -2.00 10.86
N GLU A 134 -13.86 -0.72 10.57
CA GLU A 134 -14.85 0.11 11.27
C GLU A 134 -15.94 0.64 10.34
N ALA A 135 -15.54 1.17 9.18
CA ALA A 135 -16.46 1.85 8.27
C ALA A 135 -17.41 0.88 7.54
N ASN A 136 -18.69 1.26 7.49
CA ASN A 136 -19.65 0.56 6.65
C ASN A 136 -19.44 0.94 5.17
N VAL A 137 -19.52 -0.02 4.26
CA VAL A 137 -19.32 0.23 2.82
C VAL A 137 -20.36 1.17 2.23
N GLN A 138 -21.60 1.15 2.72
CA GLN A 138 -22.65 2.07 2.28
C GLN A 138 -22.37 3.49 2.76
N GLU A 139 -21.87 3.66 3.98
CA GLU A 139 -21.48 4.98 4.50
C GLU A 139 -20.30 5.56 3.71
N ALA A 140 -19.34 4.71 3.33
CA ALA A 140 -18.24 5.08 2.45
C ALA A 140 -18.75 5.52 1.06
N GLU A 141 -19.62 4.72 0.43
CA GLU A 141 -20.26 5.08 -0.85
C GLU A 141 -21.00 6.41 -0.76
N ASP A 142 -21.90 6.56 0.22
CA ASP A 142 -22.71 7.75 0.41
C ASP A 142 -21.84 8.99 0.57
N LYS A 143 -20.71 8.88 1.28
CA LYS A 143 -19.75 9.97 1.46
C LYS A 143 -19.20 10.48 0.13
N PHE A 144 -18.84 9.61 -0.81
CA PHE A 144 -18.30 10.02 -2.10
C PHE A 144 -19.42 10.47 -3.06
N VAL A 145 -20.54 9.75 -3.08
CA VAL A 145 -21.69 10.08 -3.94
C VAL A 145 -22.27 11.45 -3.57
N LEU A 146 -22.37 11.80 -2.28
CA LEU A 146 -22.85 13.11 -1.82
C LEU A 146 -21.92 14.25 -2.23
N GLN A 147 -20.64 13.97 -2.46
CA GLN A 147 -19.68 14.93 -2.99
C GLN A 147 -19.70 15.00 -4.52
N GLY A 148 -20.55 14.22 -5.20
CA GLY A 148 -20.63 14.16 -6.66
C GLY A 148 -19.53 13.31 -7.30
N VAL A 149 -18.79 12.53 -6.51
CA VAL A 149 -17.79 11.57 -6.98
C VAL A 149 -18.50 10.27 -7.38
N LYS A 150 -18.08 9.68 -8.49
CA LYS A 150 -18.67 8.43 -8.97
C LYS A 150 -18.10 7.24 -8.18
N TRP A 151 -19.00 6.45 -7.60
CA TRP A 151 -18.68 5.16 -6.99
C TRP A 151 -19.01 4.03 -7.96
N ARG A 152 -18.07 3.11 -8.19
CA ARG A 152 -18.24 1.97 -9.11
C ARG A 152 -17.89 0.68 -8.39
N GLU A 153 -18.89 0.05 -7.77
CA GLU A 153 -18.73 -1.27 -7.15
C GLU A 153 -17.56 -1.34 -6.13
N GLY A 154 -17.39 -0.30 -5.32
CA GLY A 154 -16.27 -0.21 -4.38
C GLY A 154 -15.05 0.52 -4.94
N GLU A 155 -15.10 1.08 -6.14
CA GLU A 155 -14.01 1.88 -6.72
C GLU A 155 -14.36 3.37 -6.77
N VAL A 156 -13.38 4.20 -6.37
CA VAL A 156 -13.37 5.65 -6.56
C VAL A 156 -12.14 6.01 -7.38
N ILE A 157 -12.37 6.77 -8.44
CA ILE A 157 -11.30 7.26 -9.32
C ILE A 157 -11.35 8.78 -9.34
N MET A 158 -10.22 9.43 -9.06
CA MET A 158 -10.06 10.88 -9.10
C MET A 158 -8.81 11.30 -9.87
N GLY A 159 -8.83 12.52 -10.40
CA GLY A 159 -7.76 13.07 -11.20
C GLY A 159 -8.02 14.49 -11.67
N TYR A 160 -7.03 15.06 -12.32
CA TYR A 160 -6.97 16.43 -12.80
C TYR A 160 -7.41 16.56 -14.26
N PRO A 161 -7.93 17.73 -14.65
CA PRO A 161 -8.23 18.01 -16.06
C PRO A 161 -6.94 18.07 -16.88
N ARG A 162 -6.94 17.36 -18.01
CA ARG A 162 -5.86 17.43 -19.00
C ARG A 162 -6.27 18.34 -20.16
N PRO A 163 -5.49 19.39 -20.50
CA PRO A 163 -5.84 20.31 -21.57
C PRO A 163 -5.87 19.67 -22.97
N ASP A 164 -5.09 18.61 -23.16
CA ASP A 164 -4.75 18.00 -24.45
C ASP A 164 -5.37 16.62 -24.68
N SER A 165 -5.99 16.03 -23.64
CA SER A 165 -6.55 14.68 -23.68
C SER A 165 -8.04 14.69 -23.37
N SER A 166 -8.83 14.07 -24.26
CA SER A 166 -10.19 13.67 -23.94
C SER A 166 -10.25 12.43 -23.04
N PHE A 167 -9.11 11.74 -22.88
CA PHE A 167 -8.97 10.61 -21.97
C PHE A 167 -8.64 11.11 -20.57
N TYR A 168 -9.55 10.79 -19.67
CA TYR A 168 -9.39 10.92 -18.24
C TYR A 168 -8.42 9.83 -17.76
N TYR A 169 -7.18 10.21 -17.48
CA TYR A 169 -6.25 9.33 -16.78
C TYR A 169 -6.44 9.53 -15.27
N PRO A 170 -6.59 8.44 -14.51
CA PRO A 170 -6.73 8.54 -13.07
C PRO A 170 -5.40 8.91 -12.43
N ASP A 171 -5.37 9.94 -11.60
CA ASP A 171 -4.18 10.24 -10.78
C ASP A 171 -4.21 9.44 -9.49
N VAL A 172 -5.41 9.15 -8.97
CA VAL A 172 -5.65 8.28 -7.81
C VAL A 172 -6.82 7.34 -8.07
N SER A 173 -6.58 6.04 -7.94
CA SER A 173 -7.62 5.01 -7.87
C SER A 173 -7.67 4.42 -6.47
N VAL A 174 -8.89 4.23 -5.95
CA VAL A 174 -9.12 3.67 -4.61
C VAL A 174 -10.14 2.56 -4.70
N MET A 175 -9.79 1.39 -4.18
CA MET A 175 -10.67 0.22 -4.09
C MET A 175 -10.98 -0.11 -2.64
N PHE A 176 -12.26 -0.27 -2.33
CA PHE A 176 -12.79 -0.63 -1.02
C PHE A 176 -13.28 -2.06 -1.05
N PHE A 177 -12.59 -2.96 -0.34
CA PHE A 177 -12.97 -4.35 -0.21
C PHE A 177 -13.73 -4.55 1.10
N ALA A 178 -15.00 -4.93 1.01
CA ALA A 178 -15.86 -5.11 2.17
C ALA A 178 -16.22 -6.58 2.42
N GLN A 179 -16.31 -6.94 3.70
CA GLN A 179 -16.84 -8.21 4.17
C GLN A 179 -17.98 -7.94 5.14
N ASP A 180 -19.12 -8.59 4.94
CA ASP A 180 -20.33 -8.40 5.76
C ASP A 180 -20.76 -6.93 5.91
N GLY A 181 -20.54 -6.15 4.85
CA GLY A 181 -20.87 -4.72 4.78
C GLY A 181 -19.86 -3.79 5.46
N ILE A 182 -18.77 -4.32 6.03
CA ILE A 182 -17.70 -3.55 6.66
C ILE A 182 -16.45 -3.57 5.77
N VAL A 183 -15.89 -2.40 5.48
CA VAL A 183 -14.64 -2.29 4.72
C VAL A 183 -13.52 -2.99 5.49
N GLN A 184 -12.81 -3.94 4.88
CA GLN A 184 -11.69 -4.68 5.48
C GLN A 184 -10.33 -4.25 4.94
N LEU A 185 -10.29 -3.79 3.69
CA LEU A 185 -9.08 -3.35 3.01
C LEU A 185 -9.44 -2.14 2.13
N VAL A 186 -8.58 -1.14 2.15
CA VAL A 186 -8.55 -0.06 1.17
C VAL A 186 -7.25 -0.17 0.39
N SER A 187 -7.35 -0.40 -0.92
CA SER A 187 -6.21 -0.33 -1.83
C SER A 187 -6.19 1.01 -2.53
N VAL A 188 -5.05 1.69 -2.51
CA VAL A 188 -4.85 3.01 -3.10
C VAL A 188 -3.74 2.90 -4.14
N ASP A 189 -3.99 3.38 -5.34
CA ASP A 189 -3.02 3.43 -6.44
C ASP A 189 -2.88 4.89 -6.91
N GLY A 190 -1.65 5.41 -6.84
CA GLY A 190 -1.25 6.70 -7.37
C GLY A 190 -0.23 6.52 -8.47
N THR A 191 -0.56 6.97 -9.68
CA THR A 191 0.37 6.90 -10.81
C THR A 191 0.86 8.30 -11.16
N ARG A 192 2.17 8.43 -11.35
CA ARG A 192 2.77 9.66 -11.83
C ARG A 192 2.47 9.84 -13.31
N ASP A 193 1.90 10.98 -13.66
CA ASP A 193 1.71 11.34 -15.05
C ASP A 193 3.06 11.55 -15.74
N HIS A 194 3.31 10.89 -16.86
CA HIS A 194 4.55 11.04 -17.65
C HIS A 194 4.62 12.37 -18.44
N TYR A 195 3.66 13.27 -18.22
CA TYR A 195 3.51 14.53 -18.96
C TYR A 195 3.55 15.75 -18.01
N ASP A 196 2.94 16.86 -18.43
CA ASP A 196 3.03 18.19 -17.83
C ASP A 196 2.55 18.29 -16.37
N LEU A 197 1.94 17.25 -15.81
CA LEU A 197 1.38 17.22 -14.46
C LEU A 197 2.18 16.40 -13.46
N ALA A 198 3.39 15.93 -13.81
CA ALA A 198 4.27 15.18 -12.92
C ALA A 198 4.51 15.88 -11.56
N TYR A 199 4.53 17.23 -11.52
CA TYR A 199 4.68 17.99 -10.27
C TYR A 199 3.52 17.80 -9.29
N ARG A 200 2.30 17.57 -9.78
CA ARG A 200 1.12 17.35 -8.93
C ARG A 200 1.22 16.05 -8.16
N PHE A 201 1.77 15.02 -8.80
CA PHE A 201 2.06 13.76 -8.12
C PHE A 201 2.99 14.01 -6.92
N THR A 202 4.11 14.70 -7.13
CA THR A 202 5.06 15.05 -6.05
C THR A 202 4.40 15.86 -4.94
N GLU A 203 3.56 16.85 -5.27
CA GLU A 203 2.86 17.69 -4.29
C GLU A 203 1.81 16.91 -3.48
N ASP A 204 0.90 16.21 -4.17
CA ASP A 204 -0.22 15.50 -3.53
C ASP A 204 0.25 14.29 -2.72
N TRP A 205 1.29 13.60 -3.18
CA TRP A 205 1.82 12.41 -2.54
C TRP A 205 2.99 12.67 -1.59
N ALA A 206 3.40 13.93 -1.38
CA ALA A 206 4.55 14.29 -0.55
C ALA A 206 4.50 13.67 0.87
N GLN A 207 3.32 13.63 1.49
CA GLN A 207 3.12 13.07 2.83
C GLN A 207 3.22 11.54 2.88
N TYR A 208 3.19 10.89 1.73
CA TYR A 208 3.36 9.44 1.56
C TYR A 208 4.69 9.08 0.89
N SER A 209 5.58 10.05 0.71
CA SER A 209 6.96 9.79 0.28
C SER A 209 7.66 8.82 1.25
N LEU A 210 8.67 8.10 0.76
CA LEU A 210 9.41 7.11 1.53
C LEU A 210 9.90 7.67 2.88
N ALA A 211 10.53 8.85 2.85
CA ALA A 211 11.03 9.50 4.05
C ALA A 211 9.89 9.93 5.00
N ALA A 212 8.76 10.44 4.49
CA ALA A 212 7.62 10.82 5.32
C ALA A 212 7.01 9.60 6.03
N MET A 213 6.84 8.48 5.30
CA MET A 213 6.34 7.23 5.86
C MET A 213 7.27 6.68 6.94
N LEU A 214 8.58 6.66 6.70
CA LEU A 214 9.56 6.22 7.69
C LEU A 214 9.56 7.13 8.93
N ASN A 215 9.52 8.45 8.75
CA ASN A 215 9.49 9.39 9.89
C ASN A 215 8.22 9.24 10.75
N HIS A 216 7.07 8.96 10.15
CA HIS A 216 5.80 8.87 10.87
C HIS A 216 5.57 7.48 11.49
N TYR A 217 5.83 6.41 10.73
CA TYR A 217 5.50 5.04 11.14
C TYR A 217 6.71 4.24 11.68
N GLY A 218 7.92 4.77 11.57
CA GLY A 218 9.14 4.18 12.14
C GLY A 218 9.82 3.16 11.23
N VAL A 219 10.48 2.17 11.85
CA VAL A 219 11.20 1.12 11.14
C VAL A 219 10.19 0.09 10.60
N PRO A 220 10.17 -0.20 9.28
CA PRO A 220 9.33 -1.26 8.75
C PRO A 220 9.81 -2.63 9.24
N SER A 221 8.87 -3.55 9.41
CA SER A 221 9.17 -4.94 9.81
C SER A 221 9.92 -5.71 8.72
N GLN A 222 9.64 -5.38 7.46
CA GLN A 222 10.24 -5.97 6.27
C GLN A 222 10.38 -4.90 5.19
N VAL A 223 11.47 -5.00 4.42
CA VAL A 223 11.71 -4.21 3.21
C VAL A 223 12.11 -5.18 2.12
N LEU A 224 11.42 -5.09 0.98
CA LEU A 224 11.63 -6.00 -0.15
C LEU A 224 11.82 -5.23 -1.43
N LEU A 225 12.50 -5.87 -2.37
CA LEU A 225 12.81 -5.32 -3.67
C LEU A 225 12.52 -6.36 -4.76
N SER A 226 11.76 -6.00 -5.80
CA SER A 226 11.61 -6.86 -6.98
C SER A 226 12.84 -6.77 -7.88
N ALA A 227 13.06 -7.80 -8.70
CA ALA A 227 13.91 -7.67 -9.88
C ALA A 227 13.29 -6.67 -10.88
N PRO A 228 14.09 -5.97 -11.70
CA PRO A 228 13.57 -4.94 -12.58
C PRO A 228 12.57 -5.51 -13.60
N VAL A 229 11.43 -4.83 -13.75
CA VAL A 229 10.28 -5.35 -14.51
C VAL A 229 10.50 -5.30 -16.03
N PHE A 230 11.37 -4.41 -16.52
CA PHE A 230 11.62 -4.21 -17.94
C PHE A 230 13.10 -3.95 -18.22
N VAL A 231 13.67 -4.69 -19.18
CA VAL A 231 15.01 -4.43 -19.75
C VAL A 231 14.84 -4.12 -21.23
N GLU A 232 14.15 -3.01 -21.53
CA GLU A 232 14.15 -2.44 -22.89
C GLU A 232 15.30 -1.43 -23.00
N ALA A 233 15.96 -1.39 -24.17
CA ALA A 233 17.00 -0.39 -24.39
C ALA A 233 16.39 1.03 -24.28
N ASP A 234 17.09 1.91 -23.57
CA ASP A 234 16.71 3.31 -23.34
C ASP A 234 15.48 3.53 -22.42
N VAL A 235 14.95 2.49 -21.77
CA VAL A 235 13.96 2.62 -20.68
C VAL A 235 14.67 2.38 -19.35
N PRO A 236 14.56 3.29 -18.36
CA PRO A 236 15.12 3.04 -17.03
C PRO A 236 14.58 1.74 -16.44
N ASN A 237 15.44 1.01 -15.73
CA ASN A 237 14.99 -0.15 -14.97
C ASN A 237 14.04 0.35 -13.87
N GLU A 238 12.91 -0.31 -13.66
CA GLU A 238 11.98 0.02 -12.59
C GLU A 238 11.93 -1.09 -11.56
N TYR A 239 12.02 -0.71 -10.28
CA TYR A 239 12.01 -1.61 -9.14
C TYR A 239 10.78 -1.33 -8.27
N ASP A 240 10.11 -2.38 -7.81
CA ASP A 240 9.13 -2.25 -6.74
C ASP A 240 9.83 -2.36 -5.39
N LEU A 241 9.75 -1.32 -4.58
CA LEU A 241 10.21 -1.29 -3.19
C LEU A 241 9.01 -1.39 -2.25
N PHE A 242 8.89 -2.51 -1.54
CA PHE A 242 7.81 -2.76 -0.58
C PHE A 242 8.26 -2.53 0.86
N LEU A 243 7.40 -1.90 1.65
CA LEU A 243 7.56 -1.71 3.09
C LEU A 243 6.32 -2.20 3.83
N TYR A 244 6.54 -2.94 4.91
CA TYR A 244 5.47 -3.45 5.77
C TYR A 244 5.52 -2.84 7.17
N PHE A 245 4.42 -2.21 7.57
CA PHE A 245 4.18 -1.64 8.89
C PHE A 245 3.01 -2.37 9.58
N PRO A 246 3.19 -3.63 10.01
CA PRO A 246 2.11 -4.47 10.54
C PRO A 246 1.44 -3.87 11.78
N SER A 247 2.22 -3.22 12.66
CA SER A 247 1.70 -2.51 13.84
C SER A 247 0.69 -1.40 13.50
N SER A 248 0.78 -0.86 12.29
CA SER A 248 -0.09 0.20 11.77
C SER A 248 -1.07 -0.33 10.72
N SER A 249 -1.01 -1.63 10.38
CA SER A 249 -1.83 -2.26 9.33
C SER A 249 -1.67 -1.61 7.95
N ILE A 250 -0.43 -1.27 7.59
CA ILE A 250 -0.07 -0.62 6.32
C ILE A 250 0.97 -1.46 5.57
N GLU A 251 0.71 -1.64 4.29
CA GLU A 251 1.68 -2.08 3.28
C GLU A 251 1.76 -0.98 2.22
N ILE A 252 2.98 -0.60 1.83
CA ILE A 252 3.19 0.41 0.80
C ILE A 252 4.28 -0.06 -0.15
N LYS A 253 4.05 0.22 -1.44
CA LYS A 253 4.93 -0.11 -2.55
C LYS A 253 5.24 1.16 -3.33
N TYR A 254 6.51 1.34 -3.66
CA TYR A 254 6.99 2.38 -4.56
C TYR A 254 7.55 1.74 -5.82
N LEU A 255 7.08 2.17 -6.99
CA LEU A 255 7.75 1.86 -8.26
C LEU A 255 8.80 2.96 -8.52
N ILE A 256 10.08 2.61 -8.47
CA ILE A 256 11.20 3.55 -8.51
C ILE A 256 12.02 3.31 -9.76
N ALA A 257 12.26 4.37 -10.53
CA ALA A 257 13.20 4.33 -11.64
C ALA A 257 14.64 4.24 -11.12
N ALA A 258 15.45 3.38 -11.73
CA ALA A 258 16.84 3.15 -11.35
C ALA A 258 17.79 3.43 -12.51
N GLU A 259 18.95 4.00 -12.19
CA GLU A 259 20.05 4.23 -13.12
C GLU A 259 20.79 2.91 -13.38
N ALA A 260 20.86 2.47 -14.63
CA ALA A 260 21.69 1.32 -15.00
C ALA A 260 23.18 1.69 -14.98
N LEU A 261 24.00 0.89 -14.30
CA LEU A 261 25.44 1.10 -14.18
C LEU A 261 26.22 0.19 -15.15
N GLU A 262 27.44 0.60 -15.54
CA GLU A 262 28.27 -0.14 -16.50
C GLU A 262 28.67 -1.56 -16.03
N ASN A 263 28.65 -1.80 -14.73
CA ASN A 263 28.97 -3.10 -14.12
C ASN A 263 27.78 -4.08 -14.09
N GLY A 264 26.64 -3.72 -14.70
CA GLY A 264 25.42 -4.52 -14.72
C GLY A 264 24.54 -4.35 -13.48
N LYS A 265 24.96 -3.55 -12.50
CA LYS A 265 24.14 -3.18 -11.34
C LYS A 265 23.17 -2.05 -11.67
N SER A 266 22.23 -1.79 -10.77
CA SER A 266 21.39 -0.59 -10.82
C SER A 266 21.63 0.29 -9.60
N ARG A 267 21.37 1.59 -9.73
CA ARG A 267 21.39 2.55 -8.62
C ARG A 267 19.98 3.09 -8.39
N LEU A 268 19.43 2.84 -7.21
CA LEU A 268 18.16 3.39 -6.75
C LEU A 268 18.44 4.62 -5.91
N CYS A 269 17.76 5.72 -6.20
CA CYS A 269 17.86 6.95 -5.44
C CYS A 269 16.54 7.22 -4.70
N SER A 270 16.64 7.82 -3.51
CA SER A 270 15.51 8.21 -2.67
C SER A 270 14.81 9.49 -3.15
N ASP A 271 15.15 9.98 -4.35
CA ASP A 271 14.52 11.17 -4.86
C ASP A 271 13.05 10.85 -5.14
N PHE A 272 12.15 11.64 -4.58
CA PHE A 272 10.73 11.43 -4.81
C PHE A 272 10.34 11.73 -6.26
N GLU A 273 11.16 12.50 -6.97
CA GLU A 273 11.04 12.69 -8.41
C GLU A 273 11.39 11.42 -9.23
N ASP A 274 11.94 10.36 -8.65
CA ASP A 274 12.20 9.09 -9.36
C ASP A 274 11.05 8.08 -9.18
N VAL A 275 10.09 8.36 -8.29
CA VAL A 275 8.92 7.51 -8.04
C VAL A 275 7.90 7.66 -9.16
N GLN A 276 7.54 6.55 -9.81
CA GLN A 276 6.57 6.50 -10.90
C GLN A 276 5.18 6.07 -10.42
N ASN A 277 5.11 5.29 -9.36
CA ASN A 277 3.85 4.80 -8.80
C ASN A 277 3.97 4.59 -7.29
N ILE A 278 2.88 4.87 -6.57
CA ILE A 278 2.71 4.49 -5.17
C ILE A 278 1.46 3.63 -5.08
N TYR A 279 1.61 2.47 -4.49
CA TYR A 279 0.49 1.59 -4.18
C TYR A 279 0.46 1.32 -2.68
N MET A 280 -0.71 1.43 -2.06
CA MET A 280 -0.89 1.17 -0.63
C MET A 280 -2.03 0.19 -0.41
N ASN A 281 -1.82 -0.75 0.50
CA ASN A 281 -2.86 -1.58 1.07
C ASN A 281 -3.02 -1.23 2.56
N LEU A 282 -4.23 -0.79 2.91
CA LEU A 282 -4.59 -0.34 4.25
C LEU A 282 -5.59 -1.33 4.84
N TYR A 283 -5.12 -2.11 5.79
CA TYR A 283 -5.85 -3.25 6.32
C TYR A 283 -6.62 -2.87 7.59
N ALA A 284 -7.70 -3.59 7.89
CA ALA A 284 -8.31 -3.56 9.20
C ALA A 284 -7.30 -3.99 10.28
N VAL A 285 -7.39 -3.40 11.46
CA VAL A 285 -6.41 -3.61 12.53
C VAL A 285 -6.22 -5.10 12.83
N GLY A 286 -4.98 -5.56 12.78
CA GLY A 286 -4.60 -6.94 13.05
C GLY A 286 -4.93 -7.93 11.93
N LYS A 287 -5.35 -7.45 10.76
CA LYS A 287 -5.48 -8.28 9.55
C LYS A 287 -4.17 -8.48 8.83
N LEU A 288 -3.33 -7.44 8.72
CA LEU A 288 -1.99 -7.60 8.13
C LEU A 288 -1.08 -8.36 9.10
N THR A 289 -0.69 -9.57 8.71
CA THR A 289 0.25 -10.41 9.47
C THR A 289 1.61 -10.46 8.79
N ASP A 290 2.67 -10.74 9.58
CA ASP A 290 4.02 -10.97 9.03
C ASP A 290 4.06 -12.19 8.08
N GLU A 291 3.16 -13.15 8.28
CA GLU A 291 3.03 -14.34 7.44
C GLU A 291 2.49 -13.99 6.05
N GLU A 292 1.44 -13.18 5.96
CA GLU A 292 0.91 -12.69 4.68
C GLU A 292 1.95 -11.85 3.94
N ALA A 293 2.69 -10.98 4.65
CA ALA A 293 3.81 -10.25 4.07
C ALA A 293 4.87 -11.20 3.49
N THR A 294 5.08 -12.37 4.13
CA THR A 294 6.05 -13.37 3.68
C THR A 294 5.52 -14.20 2.49
N GLU A 295 4.22 -14.46 2.40
CA GLU A 295 3.64 -15.22 1.30
C GLU A 295 3.77 -14.48 -0.05
N VAL A 296 3.60 -13.16 -0.06
CA VAL A 296 3.84 -12.30 -1.25
C VAL A 296 5.27 -12.50 -1.77
N ASN A 297 6.26 -12.59 -0.88
CA ASN A 297 7.68 -12.78 -1.23
C ASN A 297 7.91 -14.06 -2.03
N SER A 298 7.11 -15.10 -1.75
CA SER A 298 7.29 -16.42 -2.35
C SER A 298 6.78 -16.52 -3.79
N LEU A 299 5.91 -15.61 -4.22
CA LEU A 299 5.22 -15.71 -5.50
C LEU A 299 5.82 -14.81 -6.60
N GLU A 300 6.50 -13.73 -6.23
CA GLU A 300 6.73 -12.62 -7.17
C GLU A 300 8.21 -12.27 -7.40
N GLY A 301 9.16 -13.12 -6.99
CA GLY A 301 10.58 -12.90 -7.28
C GLY A 301 11.19 -11.73 -6.50
N PHE A 302 10.59 -11.37 -5.36
CA PHE A 302 11.14 -10.41 -4.42
C PHE A 302 12.32 -11.00 -3.67
N VAL A 303 13.29 -10.13 -3.39
CA VAL A 303 14.35 -10.39 -2.43
C VAL A 303 14.25 -9.41 -1.27
N THR A 304 14.77 -9.78 -0.10
CA THR A 304 14.87 -8.84 1.02
C THR A 304 15.87 -7.73 0.69
N TRP A 305 15.66 -6.55 1.26
CA TRP A 305 16.60 -5.44 1.13
C TRP A 305 18.02 -5.81 1.60
N GLU A 306 18.12 -6.55 2.71
CA GLU A 306 19.39 -7.06 3.23
C GLU A 306 20.09 -8.00 2.24
N PHE A 307 19.34 -8.85 1.55
CA PHE A 307 19.94 -9.69 0.51
C PHE A 307 20.44 -8.88 -0.68
N ALA A 308 19.67 -7.88 -1.12
CA ALA A 308 20.02 -7.06 -2.29
C ALA A 308 21.16 -6.06 -2.03
N THR A 309 21.34 -5.60 -0.79
CA THR A 309 22.23 -4.47 -0.47
C THR A 309 23.24 -4.76 0.64
N GLY A 310 23.04 -5.83 1.41
CA GLY A 310 23.78 -6.11 2.64
C GLY A 310 23.37 -5.25 3.83
N MET A 311 22.37 -4.38 3.71
CA MET A 311 21.89 -3.51 4.80
C MET A 311 20.65 -4.07 5.47
N ASP A 312 20.61 -4.07 6.80
CA ASP A 312 19.41 -4.46 7.52
C ASP A 312 18.30 -3.39 7.48
N THR A 313 17.13 -3.67 8.07
CA THR A 313 15.99 -2.75 8.06
C THR A 313 16.21 -1.49 8.92
N GLU A 314 17.05 -1.55 9.95
CA GLU A 314 17.39 -0.39 10.79
C GLU A 314 18.36 0.54 10.06
N GLU A 315 19.34 -0.02 9.36
CA GLU A 315 20.22 0.71 8.44
C GLU A 315 19.41 1.36 7.32
N PHE A 316 18.50 0.62 6.68
CA PHE A 316 17.56 1.17 5.69
C PHE A 316 16.78 2.36 6.25
N TYR A 317 16.14 2.19 7.41
CA TYR A 317 15.39 3.27 8.06
C TYR A 317 16.25 4.51 8.31
N ASN A 318 17.44 4.33 8.89
CA ASN A 318 18.34 5.43 9.20
C ASN A 318 18.84 6.15 7.94
N LEU A 319 19.00 5.41 6.85
CA LEU A 319 19.45 5.94 5.56
C LEU A 319 18.38 6.77 4.86
N PHE A 320 17.14 6.28 4.82
CA PHE A 320 16.07 6.88 4.00
C PHE A 320 15.13 7.82 4.76
N LYS A 321 15.21 7.91 6.09
CA LYS A 321 14.37 8.84 6.86
C LYS A 321 14.78 10.31 6.73
N ASP A 322 16.01 10.61 6.33
CA ASP A 322 16.47 11.99 6.18
C ASP A 322 16.09 12.55 4.80
N THR A 323 15.38 13.68 4.79
CA THR A 323 14.94 14.37 3.58
C THR A 323 15.93 15.43 3.10
N SER A 324 17.07 15.60 3.77
CA SER A 324 18.00 16.70 3.47
C SER A 324 18.69 16.58 2.11
N SER A 325 18.85 15.37 1.60
CA SER A 325 19.39 15.09 0.27
C SER A 325 18.96 13.70 -0.23
N PRO A 326 18.76 13.52 -1.55
CA PRO A 326 18.57 12.19 -2.12
C PRO A 326 19.74 11.26 -1.76
N VAL A 327 19.41 10.05 -1.31
CA VAL A 327 20.37 9.00 -1.01
C VAL A 327 20.25 7.92 -2.07
N CYS A 328 21.39 7.47 -2.60
CA CYS A 328 21.42 6.44 -3.63
C CYS A 328 22.14 5.18 -3.15
N VAL A 329 21.60 4.02 -3.51
CA VAL A 329 22.09 2.69 -3.14
C VAL A 329 22.23 1.86 -4.41
N GLU A 330 23.35 1.14 -4.53
CA GLU A 330 23.55 0.18 -5.61
C GLU A 330 22.90 -1.16 -5.24
N VAL A 331 22.17 -1.74 -6.18
CA VAL A 331 21.51 -3.05 -6.06
C VAL A 331 21.98 -3.96 -7.18
N ASP A 332 22.06 -5.25 -6.87
CA ASP A 332 22.38 -6.32 -7.82
C ASP A 332 21.18 -6.74 -8.67
#